data_AF-A0A067DB03-F1
#
_entry.id   AF-A0A067DB03-F1
#
_cell.length_a   1.000
_cell.length_b   1.000
_cell.length_c   1.000
_cell.angle_alpha   90.00
_cell.angle_beta   90.00
_cell.angle_gamma   90.00
#
_symmetry.space_group_name_H-M   'P 1'
#
loop_
_entity.id
_entity.type
_entity.pdbx_description
1 polymer ?
#
loop_
_entity_poly.entity_id
_entity_poly.type
_entity_poly.pdbx_seq_one_letter_code
_entity_poly.pdbx_strand_id
1 'polypeptide(L)' 'KFQWVLTTWTDDECKLIMENCYKALPAGGKLIACEPVLPDDSNESQRTRALLEGDILL' A
#
# COMPACT_ATOMS: atom_id res chain seq x y z
N LYS A 1 8.65 4.17 -8.95
CA LYS A 1 7.22 3.78 -8.83
C LYS A 1 7.19 2.45 -8.11
N PHE A 2 6.56 2.39 -6.94
CA PHE A 2 6.27 1.12 -6.27
C PHE A 2 4.91 0.65 -6.73
N GLN A 3 4.80 -0.62 -7.07
CA GLN A 3 3.57 -1.20 -7.58
C GLN A 3 3.45 -2.58 -6.93
N TRP A 4 2.47 -2.74 -6.02
CA TRP A 4 2.26 -3.95 -5.20
C TRP A 4 3.47 -4.35 -4.34
N VAL A 5 4.19 -3.36 -3.80
CA VAL A 5 5.40 -3.63 -3.00
C VAL A 5 5.13 -3.42 -1.53
N LEU A 6 4.38 -2.40 -1.14
CA LEU A 6 4.21 -2.06 0.27
C LEU A 6 3.28 -3.03 0.99
N THR A 7 2.34 -3.68 0.29
CA THR A 7 1.41 -4.66 0.89
C THR A 7 2.08 -5.95 1.37
N THR A 8 3.33 -6.23 0.97
CA THR A 8 4.06 -7.45 1.35
C THR A 8 4.93 -7.30 2.61
N TRP A 9 5.06 -6.08 3.13
CA TRP A 9 5.96 -5.78 4.23
C TRP A 9 5.19 -5.36 5.48
N THR A 10 5.83 -5.52 6.63
CA THR A 10 5.33 -4.95 7.89
C THR A 10 5.37 -3.42 7.87
N ASP A 11 4.63 -2.78 8.77
CA ASP A 11 4.61 -1.32 8.88
C ASP A 11 6.01 -0.73 9.13
N ASP A 12 6.83 -1.40 9.95
CA ASP A 12 8.21 -0.96 10.26
C ASP A 12 9.11 -1.03 9.03
N GLU A 13 8.99 -2.09 8.23
CA GLU A 13 9.73 -2.26 6.98
C GLU A 13 9.25 -1.25 5.93
N CYS A 14 7.94 -1.03 5.81
CA CYS A 14 7.36 0.01 4.96
C CYS A 14 7.91 1.40 5.30
N LYS A 15 8.00 1.72 6.60
CA LYS A 15 8.58 2.98 7.06
C LYS A 15 10.03 3.11 6.64
N LEU A 16 10.84 2.07 6.84
CA LEU A 16 12.25 2.07 6.41
C LEU A 16 12.38 2.26 4.89
N ILE A 17 11.54 1.58 4.10
CA ILE A 17 11.50 1.72 2.63
C ILE A 17 11.18 3.17 2.27
N MET A 18 10.13 3.76 2.85
CA MET A 18 9.73 5.14 2.57
C MET A 18 10.78 6.18 2.99
N GLU A 19 11.44 5.98 4.14
CA GLU A 19 12.54 6.85 4.58
C GLU A 19 13.73 6.81 3.61
N ASN A 20 14.08 5.64 3.09
CA ASN A 20 15.14 5.50 2.10
C ASN A 20 14.76 6.15 0.77
N CYS A 21 13.49 6.02 0.35
CA CYS A 21 12.98 6.72 -0.83
C CYS A 21 13.06 8.23 -0.66
N TYR A 22 12.64 8.74 0.50
CA TYR A 22 12.70 10.17 0.81
C TYR A 22 14.13 10.71 0.72
N LYS A 23 15.11 10.00 1.30
CA LYS A 23 16.54 10.38 1.21
C LYS A 23 17.09 10.35 -0.21
N ALA A 24 16.57 9.48 -1.07
CA ALA A 24 17.01 9.35 -2.46
C ALA A 24 16.36 10.36 -3.42
N LEU A 25 15.27 11.02 -3.02
CA LEU A 25 14.57 11.97 -3.87
C LEU A 25 15.34 13.31 -3.96
N PRO A 26 15.41 13.93 -5.15
CA PRO A 26 15.89 15.31 -5.26
C PRO A 26 14.91 16.27 -4.57
N ALA A 27 15.36 17.50 -4.31
CA ALA A 27 14.49 18.54 -3.76
C ALA A 27 13.22 18.73 -4.64
N GLY A 28 12.04 18.62 -4.03
CA GLY A 28 10.75 18.68 -4.72
C GLY A 28 10.31 17.38 -5.41
N GLY A 29 11.10 16.30 -5.31
CA GLY A 29 10.72 14.98 -5.76
C GLY A 29 9.54 14.41 -4.97
N LYS A 30 8.80 13.49 -5.59
CA LYS A 30 7.63 12.82 -4.98
C LYS A 30 7.75 11.31 -5.07
N LEU A 31 7.32 10.63 -4.02
CA LEU A 31 7.11 9.19 -4.02
C LEU A 31 5.70 8.89 -4.54
N ILE A 32 5.58 7.96 -5.48
CA ILE A 32 4.31 7.44 -5.98
C ILE A 32 4.25 5.95 -5.65
N ALA A 33 3.28 5.58 -4.82
CA ALA A 33 2.92 4.21 -4.49
C ALA A 33 1.61 3.85 -5.21
N CYS A 34 1.62 2.72 -5.92
CA CYS A 34 0.45 2.14 -6.56
C CYS A 34 0.10 0.86 -5.81
N GLU A 35 -0.74 1.02 -4.79
CA GLU A 35 -1.17 -0.05 -3.88
C GLU A 35 -2.70 -0.11 -3.86
N PRO A 36 -3.31 -1.27 -3.61
CA PRO A 36 -4.73 -1.35 -3.30
C PRO A 36 -5.02 -0.58 -2.01
N VAL A 37 -6.14 0.13 -1.99
CA VAL A 37 -6.60 0.90 -0.84
C VAL A 37 -7.98 0.41 -0.47
N LEU A 38 -8.12 -0.12 0.74
CA LEU A 38 -9.42 -0.53 1.26
C LEU A 38 -10.30 0.70 1.52
N PRO A 39 -11.63 0.58 1.34
CA PRO A 39 -12.54 1.64 1.75
C PRO A 39 -12.55 1.77 3.28
N ASP A 40 -12.73 3.00 3.77
CA ASP A 40 -12.79 3.28 5.22
C ASP A 40 -13.94 2.52 5.91
N ASP A 41 -15.06 2.37 5.20
CA ASP A 41 -16.22 1.60 5.64
C ASP A 41 -16.59 0.51 4.62
N SER A 42 -16.95 -0.66 5.12
CA SER A 42 -17.52 -1.75 4.32
C SER A 42 -18.57 -2.51 5.12
N ASN A 43 -19.45 -3.25 4.46
CA ASN A 43 -20.41 -4.10 5.17
C ASN A 43 -19.77 -5.42 5.61
N GLU A 44 -20.32 -6.05 6.64
CA GLU A 44 -19.78 -7.30 7.21
C GLU A 44 -20.12 -8.57 6.40
N SER A 45 -20.65 -8.42 5.18
CA SER A 45 -21.04 -9.59 4.38
C SER A 45 -19.79 -10.39 3.96
N GLN A 46 -19.92 -11.72 3.97
CA GLN A 46 -18.86 -12.62 3.48
C GLN A 46 -18.48 -12.31 2.02
N ARG A 47 -19.44 -11.86 1.21
CA ARG A 47 -19.21 -11.42 -0.17
C ARG A 47 -18.25 -10.23 -0.22
N THR A 48 -18.51 -9.19 0.56
CA THR A 48 -17.68 -7.98 0.57
C THR A 48 -16.28 -8.30 1.06
N ARG A 49 -16.15 -9.14 2.10
CA ARG A 49 -14.85 -9.61 2.57
C ARG A 49 -14.05 -10.35 1.49
N ALA A 50 -14.68 -11.30 0.80
CA ALA A 50 -14.01 -12.08 -0.25
C ALA A 50 -13.56 -11.21 -1.44
N LEU A 51 -14.33 -10.17 -1.80
CA LEU A 51 -13.95 -9.23 -2.87
C LEU A 51 -12.74 -8.38 -2.45
N LEU A 52 -12.77 -7.82 -1.25
CA LEU A 52 -11.67 -7.00 -0.73
C LEU A 52 -10.39 -7.81 -0.50
N GLU A 53 -10.51 -9.05 -0.02
CA GLU A 53 -9.37 -9.97 0.06
C GLU A 53 -8.77 -10.24 -1.33
N GLY A 54 -9.62 -10.41 -2.36
CA GLY A 54 -9.18 -10.51 -3.74
C GLY A 54 -8.45 -9.25 -4.22
N ASP A 55 -8.97 -8.06 -3.94
CA ASP A 55 -8.35 -6.79 -4.36
C ASP A 55 -6.97 -6.54 -3.74
N ILE A 56 -6.68 -7.11 -2.55
CA ILE A 56 -5.37 -6.97 -1.89
C ILE A 56 -4.39 -8.06 -2.32
N LEU A 57 -4.86 -9.30 -2.51
CA LEU A 57 -4.01 -10.49 -2.65
C LEU A 57 -3.84 -11.00 -4.08
N LEU A 58 -4.68 -10.59 -5.03
CA LEU A 58 -4.60 -10.96 -6.47
C LEU A 58 -4.07 -9.80 -7.31
#